data_AF-A0A2X2W9C0-F1
#
_entry.id   AF-A0A2X2W9C0-F1
#
_cell.length_a   1.000
_cell.length_b   1.000
_cell.length_c   1.000
_cell.angle_alpha   90.00
_cell.angle_beta   90.00
_cell.angle_gamma   90.00
#
_symmetry.space_group_name_H-M   'P 1'
#
loop_
_entity.id
_entity.type
_entity.pdbx_description
1 polymer ?
#
loop_
_entity_poly.entity_id
_entity_poly.type
_entity_poly.pdbx_seq_one_letter_code
_entity_poly.pdbx_strand_id
1 'polypeptide(L)' 'MYRKLGGKIVSVSEWDREKGFYAIHDEKGLKVEELIKHFKENGTLLGFGGSSEIKEEEFWSLNVDVLVPAALENL' A
#
# COMPACT_ATOMS: atom_id res chain seq x y z
N MET A 1 -7.31 6.17 10.93
CA MET A 1 -8.75 6.39 11.10
C MET A 1 -9.55 5.14 10.78
N TYR A 2 -9.57 4.68 9.52
CA TYR A 2 -10.38 3.54 9.05
C TYR A 2 -10.18 2.22 9.82
N ARG A 3 -8.95 1.87 10.18
CA ARG A 3 -8.69 0.66 10.97
C ARG A 3 -9.37 0.64 12.34
N LYS A 4 -9.49 1.80 13.01
CA LYS A 4 -10.19 1.90 14.31
C LYS A 4 -11.71 1.74 14.18
N LEU A 5 -12.23 1.81 12.96
CA LEU A 5 -13.63 1.63 12.60
C LEU A 5 -13.89 0.25 11.96
N GLY A 6 -12.92 -0.67 12.00
CA GLY A 6 -13.03 -2.02 11.44
C GLY A 6 -12.60 -2.16 9.98
N GLY A 7 -12.11 -1.09 9.35
CA GLY A 7 -11.62 -1.14 7.97
C GLY A 7 -10.31 -1.94 7.83
N LYS A 8 -10.22 -2.74 6.77
CA LYS A 8 -9.02 -3.48 6.39
C LYS A 8 -8.25 -2.73 5.30
N ILE A 9 -6.96 -2.49 5.52
CA ILE A 9 -6.10 -1.92 4.48
C ILE A 9 -5.56 -3.10 3.65
N VAL A 10 -6.05 -3.28 2.44
CA VAL A 10 -5.67 -4.41 1.58
C VAL A 10 -4.56 -4.08 0.61
N SER A 11 -4.30 -2.80 0.34
CA SER A 11 -3.22 -2.39 -0.55
C SER A 11 -2.70 -0.99 -0.21
N VAL A 12 -1.45 -0.74 -0.56
CA VAL A 12 -0.77 0.57 -0.50
C VAL A 12 0.08 0.71 -1.76
N SER A 13 -0.09 1.81 -2.47
CA SER A 13 0.82 2.24 -3.55
C SER A 13 1.79 3.30 -3.04
N GLU A 14 2.98 3.33 -3.62
CA GLU A 14 4.00 4.34 -3.36
C GLU A 14 4.88 4.53 -4.60
N TRP A 15 5.68 5.58 -4.61
CA TRP A 15 6.60 5.88 -5.69
C TRP A 15 8.06 5.68 -5.27
N ASP A 16 8.79 4.92 -6.08
CA ASP A 16 10.23 4.73 -5.95
C ASP A 16 10.99 5.49 -7.05
N ARG A 17 12.15 6.04 -6.72
CA ARG A 17 12.95 6.89 -7.63
C ARG A 17 13.48 6.16 -8.85
N GLU A 18 13.79 4.88 -8.72
CA GLU A 18 14.41 4.07 -9.77
C GLU A 18 13.37 3.19 -10.48
N LYS A 19 12.42 2.63 -9.71
CA LYS A 19 11.39 1.73 -10.22
C LYS A 19 10.12 2.45 -10.71
N GLY A 20 9.82 3.63 -10.18
CA GLY A 20 8.56 4.33 -10.42
C GLY A 20 7.44 3.82 -9.51
N PHE A 21 6.22 3.76 -10.03
CA PHE A 21 5.06 3.26 -9.29
C PHE A 21 5.29 1.82 -8.82
N TYR A 22 4.91 1.55 -7.58
CA TYR A 22 4.72 0.19 -7.10
C TYR A 22 3.57 0.14 -6.10
N ALA A 23 2.92 -1.02 -6.02
CA ALA A 23 1.89 -1.27 -5.03
C ALA A 23 2.08 -2.65 -4.41
N ILE A 24 1.83 -2.74 -3.12
CA ILE A 24 1.80 -3.99 -2.37
C ILE A 24 0.36 -4.34 -2.00
N HIS A 25 0.03 -5.62 -2.02
CA HIS A 25 -1.31 -6.11 -1.78
C HIS A 25 -1.33 -7.37 -0.90
N ASP A 26 -2.29 -7.41 0.01
CA ASP A 26 -2.73 -8.60 0.72
C ASP A 26 -4.25 -8.52 0.96
N GLU A 27 -5.01 -9.41 0.34
CA GLU A 27 -6.46 -9.53 0.50
C GLU A 27 -6.87 -9.80 1.97
N LYS A 28 -5.98 -10.45 2.75
CA LYS A 28 -6.20 -10.69 4.17
C LYS A 28 -5.97 -9.44 5.02
N GLY A 29 -5.21 -8.48 4.50
CA GLY A 29 -5.03 -7.15 5.06
C GLY A 29 -3.61 -6.92 5.58
N LEU A 30 -3.08 -5.76 5.25
CA LEU A 30 -1.77 -5.29 5.67
C LEU A 30 -1.79 -4.79 7.11
N LYS A 31 -0.79 -5.20 7.90
CA LYS A 31 -0.60 -4.73 9.26
C LYS A 31 0.12 -3.39 9.26
N VAL A 32 -0.65 -2.33 9.54
CA VAL A 32 -0.20 -0.94 9.45
C VAL A 32 1.02 -0.65 10.33
N GLU A 33 1.09 -1.18 11.55
CA GLU A 33 2.26 -0.98 12.41
C GLU A 33 3.54 -1.57 11.81
N GLU A 34 3.43 -2.74 11.22
CA GLU A 34 4.56 -3.43 10.58
C GLU A 34 4.97 -2.68 9.31
N LEU A 35 4.01 -2.20 8.51
CA LEU A 35 4.28 -1.34 7.35
C LEU A 35 5.04 -0.08 7.73
N ILE A 36 4.56 0.66 8.73
CA ILE A 36 5.19 1.90 9.19
C ILE A 36 6.61 1.62 9.70
N LYS A 37 6.80 0.51 10.44
CA LYS A 37 8.13 0.12 10.91
C LYS A 37 9.06 -0.19 9.74
N HIS A 38 8.63 -1.03 8.81
CA HIS A 38 9.41 -1.40 7.62
C HIS A 38 9.79 -0.17 6.80
N PHE A 39 8.84 0.73 6.54
CA PHE A 39 9.11 1.96 5.81
C PHE A 39 10.11 2.87 6.54
N LYS A 40 10.01 3.00 7.85
CA LYS A 40 10.97 3.79 8.65
C LYS A 40 12.38 3.20 8.62
N GLU A 41 12.50 1.89 8.55
CA GLU A 41 13.79 1.19 8.54
C GLU A 41 14.43 1.18 7.14
N ASN A 42 13.63 1.03 6.09
CA ASN A 42 14.13 0.79 4.73
C ASN A 42 13.92 1.97 3.76
N GLY A 43 13.06 2.93 4.10
CA GLY A 43 12.68 4.04 3.22
C GLY A 43 11.78 3.66 2.05
N THR A 44 11.29 2.42 2.00
CA THR A 44 10.45 1.85 0.94
C THR A 44 9.59 0.73 1.51
N LEU A 45 8.49 0.39 0.83
CA LEU A 45 7.67 -0.80 1.13
C LEU A 45 8.01 -2.00 0.25
N LEU A 46 8.93 -1.85 -0.70
CA LEU A 46 9.47 -2.99 -1.46
C LEU A 46 10.09 -4.02 -0.51
N GLY A 47 9.83 -5.31 -0.79
CA GLY A 47 10.28 -6.42 0.04
C GLY A 47 9.56 -6.57 1.39
N PHE A 48 8.46 -5.83 1.62
CA PHE A 48 7.61 -6.04 2.80
C PHE A 48 7.04 -7.46 2.80
N GLY A 49 7.35 -8.24 3.84
CA GLY A 49 6.91 -9.63 3.93
C GLY A 49 5.41 -9.76 4.18
N GLY A 50 4.79 -10.79 3.60
CA GLY A 50 3.36 -11.06 3.77
C GLY A 50 2.47 -10.27 2.80
N SER A 51 3.04 -9.52 1.87
CA SER A 51 2.33 -8.94 0.73
C SER A 51 2.92 -9.44 -0.59
N SER A 52 2.19 -9.19 -1.68
CA SER A 52 2.69 -9.36 -3.04
C SER A 52 2.70 -8.02 -3.75
N GLU A 53 3.67 -7.82 -4.63
CA GLU A 53 3.64 -6.67 -5.53
C GLU A 53 2.61 -6.90 -6.64
N ILE A 54 1.84 -5.86 -6.95
CA ILE A 54 0.86 -5.85 -8.03
C ILE A 54 1.15 -4.71 -9.00
N LYS A 55 0.63 -4.82 -10.22
CA LYS A 55 0.78 -3.78 -11.24
C LYS A 55 -0.11 -2.57 -10.94
N GLU A 56 0.20 -1.45 -11.57
CA GLU A 56 -0.57 -0.21 -11.45
C GLU A 56 -2.03 -0.39 -11.88
N GLU A 57 -2.26 -1.03 -13.02
CA GLU A 57 -3.63 -1.28 -13.50
C GLU A 57 -4.41 -2.20 -12.58
N GLU A 58 -3.73 -3.15 -11.94
CA GLU A 58 -4.33 -4.04 -10.94
C GLU A 58 -4.70 -3.29 -9.67
N PHE A 59 -3.82 -2.39 -9.19
CA PHE A 59 -4.05 -1.55 -8.01
C PHE A 59 -5.30 -0.68 -8.17
N TRP A 60 -5.40 0.05 -9.27
CA TRP A 60 -6.56 0.93 -9.53
C TRP A 60 -7.85 0.16 -9.81
N SER A 61 -7.75 -1.13 -10.18
CA SER A 61 -8.89 -2.01 -10.42
C SER A 61 -9.30 -2.82 -9.19
N LEU A 62 -8.64 -2.65 -8.04
CA LEU A 62 -8.98 -3.38 -6.82
C LEU A 62 -10.41 -3.08 -6.38
N ASN A 63 -11.15 -4.14 -6.03
CA ASN A 63 -12.49 -4.02 -5.47
C ASN A 63 -12.40 -3.60 -4.00
N VAL A 64 -12.35 -2.29 -3.76
CA VAL A 64 -12.31 -1.68 -2.43
C VAL A 64 -13.52 -0.78 -2.20
N ASP A 65 -13.99 -0.71 -0.96
CA ASP A 65 -15.06 0.22 -0.59
C ASP A 65 -14.58 1.68 -0.53
N VAL A 66 -13.29 1.88 -0.22
CA VAL A 66 -12.69 3.20 0.00
C VAL A 66 -11.30 3.25 -0.60
N LEU A 67 -11.07 4.28 -1.40
CA LEU A 67 -9.76 4.67 -1.93
C LEU A 67 -9.33 5.99 -1.28
N VAL A 68 -8.10 6.05 -0.77
CA VAL A 68 -7.57 7.23 -0.08
C VAL A 68 -6.35 7.74 -0.84
N PRO A 69 -6.48 8.79 -1.69
CA PRO A 69 -5.34 9.43 -2.32
C PRO A 69 -4.58 10.24 -1.26
N ALA A 70 -3.34 9.86 -0.96
CA ALA A 70 -2.55 10.43 0.13
C ALA A 70 -1.05 10.57 -0.17
N ALA A 71 -0.68 10.61 -1.45
CA ALA A 71 0.70 10.80 -1.89
C ALA A 71 0.95 12.26 -2.30
N LEU A 72 0.71 12.63 -3.56
CA LEU A 72 0.84 14.00 -4.09
C LEU A 72 -0.34 14.33 -5.02
N GLU A 73 -0.58 15.63 -5.27
CA GLU A 73 -1.59 16.07 -6.23
C GLU A 73 -1.19 15.65 -7.67
N ASN A 74 -2.14 15.10 -8.43
CA ASN A 74 -1.99 14.58 -9.82
C ASN A 74 -1.12 13.32 -9.98
N LEU A 75 -1.11 12.44 -8.98
CA LEU A 75 -0.79 11.02 -9.21
C LEU A 75 -1.95 10.30 -9.91
#